data_AF-A0A7Z7IGL6-F1
#
_entry.id   AF-A0A7Z7IGL6-F1
#
_cell.length_a   1.000
_cell.length_b   1.000
_cell.length_c   1.000
_cell.angle_alpha   90.00
_cell.angle_beta   90.00
_cell.angle_gamma   90.00
#
_symmetry.space_group_name_H-M   'P 1'
#
loop_
_entity.id
_entity.type
_entity.pdbx_description
1 polymer ?
#
loop_
_entity_poly.entity_id
_entity_poly.type
_entity_poly.pdbx_seq_one_letter_code
_entity_poly.pdbx_strand_id
1 'polypeptide(L)'
;MSRRQLYLGIAGLLLGVVGLFALYLPVYLNQFDSYGVKITCGNGFSSDLTQAHQANSDALASQCDTALLVRRAWAIPTVAAGWVLITGFLVIWVHNDQNKKQEVTYTG
;
A
#
# COMPACT_ATOMS: atom_id res chain seq x y z
N MET A 1 6.04 -17.37 21.38
CA MET A 1 5.29 -16.86 20.21
C MET A 1 4.56 -18.03 19.59
N SER A 2 3.24 -17.95 19.42
CA SER A 2 2.48 -19.01 18.75
C SER A 2 2.68 -18.93 17.23
N ARG A 3 2.71 -20.07 16.53
CA ARG A 3 2.79 -20.12 15.05
C ARG A 3 1.75 -19.20 14.39
N ARG A 4 0.55 -19.11 14.98
CA ARG A 4 -0.53 -18.23 14.52
C ARG A 4 -0.17 -16.74 14.55
N GLN A 5 0.51 -16.29 15.61
CA GLN A 5 0.96 -14.90 15.74
C GLN A 5 1.99 -14.57 14.68
N LEU A 6 2.97 -15.46 14.46
CA LEU A 6 3.95 -15.29 13.40
C LEU A 6 3.31 -15.19 12.02
N TYR A 7 2.32 -16.05 11.71
CA TYR A 7 1.61 -15.96 10.43
C TYR A 7 0.84 -14.65 10.25
N LEU A 8 0.22 -14.11 11.30
CA LEU A 8 -0.45 -12.80 11.25
C LEU A 8 0.54 -11.66 10.96
N GLY A 9 1.70 -11.68 11.62
CA GLY A 9 2.76 -10.71 11.36
C GLY A 9 3.30 -10.77 9.93
N ILE A 10 3.57 -11.99 9.42
CA ILE A 10 4.05 -12.20 8.04
C ILE A 10 2.99 -11.78 7.02
N ALA A 11 1.72 -12.17 7.22
CA ALA A 11 0.63 -11.77 6.34
C ALA A 11 0.45 -10.25 6.29
N GLY A 12 0.51 -9.59 7.46
CA GLY A 12 0.46 -8.13 7.55
C GLY A 12 1.60 -7.46 6.80
N LEU A 13 2.83 -7.96 6.96
CA LEU A 13 4.01 -7.48 6.25
C LEU A 13 3.85 -7.63 4.73
N LEU A 14 3.44 -8.81 4.26
CA LEU A 14 3.25 -9.08 2.83
C LEU A 14 2.19 -8.15 2.23
N LEU A 15 1.04 -7.99 2.89
CA LEU A 15 -0.02 -7.08 2.43
C LEU A 15 0.45 -5.62 2.39
N GLY A 16 1.17 -5.17 3.43
CA GLY A 16 1.74 -3.84 3.48
C GLY A 16 2.73 -3.57 2.34
N VAL A 17 3.67 -4.50 2.12
CA VAL A 17 4.68 -4.39 1.05
C VAL A 17 4.02 -4.41 -0.33
N VAL A 18 3.08 -5.32 -0.58
CA VAL A 18 2.38 -5.42 -1.87
C VAL A 18 1.59 -4.14 -2.16
N GLY A 19 0.84 -3.63 -1.19
CA GLY A 19 0.07 -2.41 -1.36
C GLY A 19 0.94 -1.17 -1.58
N LEU A 20 2.06 -1.04 -0.83
CA LEU A 20 3.01 0.05 -1.01
C LEU A 20 3.70 -0.02 -2.39
N PHE A 21 4.09 -1.22 -2.82
CA PHE A 21 4.70 -1.43 -4.13
C PHE A 21 3.73 -1.06 -5.26
N ALA A 22 2.45 -1.42 -5.12
CA ALA A 22 1.41 -1.06 -6.08
C ALA A 22 1.17 0.45 -6.18
N LEU A 23 1.25 1.18 -5.06
CA LEU A 23 1.18 2.64 -5.04
C LEU A 23 2.45 3.30 -5.60
N TYR A 24 3.62 2.67 -5.41
CA TYR A 24 4.90 3.23 -5.85
C TYR A 24 5.11 3.10 -7.36
N LEU A 25 4.67 1.99 -7.97
CA LEU A 25 4.84 1.78 -9.40
C LEU A 25 4.04 2.80 -10.22
N PRO A 26 4.62 3.33 -11.31
CA PRO A 26 3.93 4.30 -12.16
C PRO A 26 2.72 3.68 -12.90
N VAL A 27 1.70 4.49 -13.12
CA VAL A 27 0.52 4.19 -13.95
C VAL A 27 0.77 4.76 -15.33
N TYR A 28 0.92 3.87 -16.31
CA TYR A 28 1.01 4.26 -17.71
C TYR A 28 -0.36 4.15 -18.36
N LEU A 29 -0.71 5.16 -19.14
CA LEU A 29 -1.87 5.10 -20.01
C LEU A 29 -1.50 4.42 -21.34
N ASN A 30 -2.46 3.82 -22.04
CA ASN A 30 -2.17 3.11 -23.29
C ASN A 30 -2.06 4.04 -24.52
N GLN A 31 -2.17 5.35 -24.30
CA GLN A 31 -1.98 6.37 -25.33
C GLN A 31 -0.52 6.83 -25.38
N PHE A 32 -0.10 7.10 -26.61
CA PHE A 32 1.22 7.58 -26.96
C PHE A 32 1.15 9.08 -27.24
N ASP A 33 2.16 9.83 -26.80
CA ASP A 33 2.30 11.24 -27.17
C ASP A 33 2.70 11.40 -28.65
N SER A 34 2.83 12.64 -29.13
CA SER A 34 3.31 12.94 -30.49
C SER A 34 4.72 12.40 -30.80
N TYR A 35 5.49 12.01 -29.77
CA TYR A 35 6.84 11.48 -29.89
C TYR A 35 6.88 9.94 -29.79
N GLY A 36 5.72 9.28 -29.66
CA GLY A 36 5.62 7.82 -29.58
C GLY A 36 5.95 7.23 -28.21
N VAL A 37 6.02 8.06 -27.16
CA VAL A 37 6.31 7.64 -25.79
C VAL A 37 5.00 7.50 -25.00
N LYS A 38 4.91 6.52 -24.09
CA LYS A 38 3.72 6.37 -23.24
C LYS A 38 3.61 7.55 -22.27
N ILE A 39 2.42 8.15 -22.23
CA ILE A 39 2.12 9.23 -21.28
C ILE A 39 2.09 8.64 -19.87
N THR A 40 2.94 9.16 -18.99
CA THR A 40 2.95 8.81 -17.57
C THR A 40 1.97 9.70 -16.81
N CYS A 41 1.03 9.08 -16.09
CA CYS A 41 0.06 9.80 -15.26
C CYS A 41 0.56 10.00 -13.81
N GLY A 42 1.80 9.57 -13.52
CA GLY A 42 2.36 9.54 -12.17
C GLY A 42 2.26 8.16 -11.50
N ASN A 43 2.21 8.14 -10.17
CA ASN A 43 2.07 6.92 -9.37
C ASN A 43 0.84 6.98 -8.45
N GLY A 44 0.59 5.92 -7.69
CA GLY A 44 -0.54 5.87 -6.77
C GLY A 44 -0.51 6.91 -5.64
N PHE A 45 0.63 7.57 -5.37
CA PHE A 45 0.76 8.64 -4.37
C PHE A 45 0.58 10.04 -4.97
N SER A 46 1.14 10.30 -6.15
CA SER A 46 1.16 11.62 -6.79
C SER A 46 0.73 11.50 -8.25
N SER A 47 -0.29 12.27 -8.63
CA SER A 47 -0.67 12.47 -10.02
C SER A 47 0.19 13.55 -10.66
N ASP A 48 0.66 13.28 -11.87
CA ASP A 48 1.31 14.28 -12.72
C ASP A 48 0.44 14.45 -13.97
N LEU A 49 -0.40 15.50 -13.98
CA LEU A 49 -1.27 15.84 -15.11
C LEU A 49 -0.63 16.86 -16.05
N THR A 50 0.61 17.26 -15.81
CA THR A 50 1.27 18.35 -16.54
C THR A 50 1.42 18.02 -18.03
N GLN A 51 1.59 16.74 -18.37
CA GLN A 51 1.62 16.27 -19.76
C GLN A 51 0.23 16.18 -20.40
N ALA A 52 -0.80 15.79 -19.62
CA ALA A 52 -2.18 15.71 -20.11
C ALA A 52 -2.75 17.11 -20.41
N HIS A 53 -2.45 18.09 -19.57
CA HIS A 53 -2.82 19.49 -19.80
C HIS A 53 -2.05 20.12 -20.96
N GLN A 54 -0.77 19.74 -21.17
CA GLN A 54 -0.01 20.18 -22.35
C GLN A 54 -0.59 19.67 -23.67
N ALA A 55 -1.25 18.50 -23.66
CA ALA A 55 -2.02 18.00 -24.79
C ALA A 55 -3.44 18.60 -24.90
N ASN A 56 -3.77 19.61 -24.09
CA ASN A 56 -5.03 20.37 -24.08
C ASN A 56 -6.30 19.50 -24.16
N SER A 57 -6.31 18.36 -23.46
CA SER A 57 -7.43 17.40 -23.49
C SER A 57 -7.90 17.02 -22.08
N ASP A 58 -9.00 17.62 -21.64
CA ASP A 58 -9.67 17.27 -20.36
C ASP A 58 -10.09 15.79 -20.33
N ALA A 59 -10.41 15.21 -21.50
CA ALA A 59 -10.70 13.80 -21.67
C ALA A 59 -9.48 12.89 -21.36
N LEU A 60 -8.26 13.40 -21.52
CA LEU A 60 -7.04 12.66 -21.21
C LEU A 60 -6.69 12.76 -19.73
N ALA A 61 -6.85 13.95 -19.15
CA ALA A 61 -6.70 14.18 -17.72
C ALA A 61 -7.64 13.29 -16.89
N SER A 62 -8.92 13.22 -17.27
CA SER A 62 -9.92 12.36 -16.62
C SER A 62 -9.62 10.86 -16.72
N GLN A 63 -9.01 10.41 -17.83
CA GLN A 63 -8.57 9.01 -17.95
C GLN A 63 -7.38 8.70 -17.04
N CYS A 64 -6.42 9.61 -16.90
CA CYS A 64 -5.32 9.47 -15.93
C CYS A 64 -5.86 9.37 -14.50
N ASP A 65 -6.79 10.24 -14.11
CA ASP A 65 -7.40 10.20 -12.78
C ASP A 65 -8.14 8.89 -12.53
N THR A 66 -8.93 8.44 -13.49
CA THR A 66 -9.66 7.16 -13.38
C THR A 66 -8.69 5.99 -13.19
N ALA A 67 -7.60 5.94 -13.96
CA ALA A 67 -6.58 4.90 -13.84
C ALA A 67 -5.86 4.94 -12.48
N LEU A 68 -5.60 6.14 -11.94
CA LEU A 68 -5.04 6.32 -10.61
C LEU A 68 -6.01 5.86 -9.51
N LEU A 69 -7.30 6.21 -9.65
CA LEU A 69 -8.36 5.81 -8.72
C LEU A 69 -8.47 4.29 -8.64
N VAL A 70 -8.44 3.59 -9.79
CA VAL A 70 -8.52 2.13 -9.83
C VAL A 70 -7.36 1.50 -9.05
N ARG A 71 -6.14 2.04 -9.11
CA ARG A 71 -5.02 1.53 -8.30
C ARG A 71 -5.21 1.82 -6.81
N ARG A 72 -5.60 3.05 -6.48
CA ARG A 72 -5.86 3.45 -5.08
C ARG A 72 -6.96 2.63 -4.44
N ALA A 73 -7.99 2.25 -5.21
CA ALA A 73 -9.15 1.51 -4.73
C ALA A 73 -8.82 0.15 -4.10
N TRP A 74 -7.74 -0.52 -4.53
CA TRP A 74 -7.31 -1.78 -3.93
C TRP A 74 -5.99 -1.66 -3.16
N ALA A 75 -5.10 -0.76 -3.58
CA ALA A 75 -3.80 -0.59 -2.93
C ALA A 75 -3.91 0.09 -1.55
N ILE A 76 -4.78 1.10 -1.40
CA ILE A 76 -4.97 1.75 -0.09
C ILE A 76 -5.57 0.77 0.94
N PRO A 77 -6.66 0.03 0.63
CA PRO A 77 -7.19 -0.95 1.58
C PRO A 77 -6.19 -2.07 1.93
N THR A 78 -5.37 -2.53 0.98
CA THR A 78 -4.37 -3.57 1.25
C THR A 78 -3.26 -3.08 2.18
N VAL A 79 -2.75 -1.86 1.98
CA VAL A 79 -1.80 -1.24 2.93
C VAL A 79 -2.44 -1.07 4.31
N ALA A 80 -3.67 -0.55 4.36
CA ALA A 80 -4.39 -0.34 5.62
C ALA A 80 -4.58 -1.67 6.39
N ALA A 81 -5.01 -2.73 5.70
CA ALA A 81 -5.14 -4.06 6.28
C ALA A 81 -3.79 -4.61 6.77
N GLY A 82 -2.73 -4.45 5.99
CA GLY A 82 -1.37 -4.83 6.39
C GLY A 82 -0.94 -4.13 7.68
N TRP A 83 -1.19 -2.82 7.78
CA TRP A 83 -0.88 -2.02 8.96
C TRP A 83 -1.67 -2.47 10.20
N VAL A 84 -2.97 -2.75 10.05
CA VAL A 84 -3.82 -3.26 11.14
C VAL A 84 -3.31 -4.62 11.64
N LEU A 85 -2.91 -5.52 10.74
CA LEU A 85 -2.37 -6.83 11.13
C LEU A 85 -1.04 -6.71 11.88
N ILE A 86 -0.14 -5.84 11.42
CA ILE A 86 1.15 -5.60 12.08
C ILE A 86 0.96 -5.03 13.48
N THR A 87 0.10 -4.03 13.63
CA THR A 87 -0.19 -3.42 14.94
C THR A 87 -0.85 -4.41 15.89
N GLY A 88 -1.85 -5.18 15.43
CA GLY A 88 -2.46 -6.25 16.22
C GLY A 88 -1.45 -7.30 16.68
N PHE A 89 -0.54 -7.73 15.79
CA PHE A 89 0.54 -8.65 16.12
C PHE A 89 1.48 -8.08 17.21
N LEU A 90 1.91 -6.82 17.07
CA LEU A 90 2.78 -6.17 18.05
C LEU A 90 2.12 -6.07 19.42
N VAL A 91 0.84 -5.66 19.48
CA VAL A 91 0.08 -5.56 20.73
C VAL A 91 0.00 -6.91 21.43
N ILE A 92 -0.36 -7.96 20.71
CA ILE A 92 -0.46 -9.32 21.27
C ILE A 92 0.91 -9.82 21.73
N TRP A 93 1.96 -9.56 20.96
CA TRP A 93 3.31 -9.96 21.31
C TRP A 93 3.79 -9.29 22.61
N VAL A 94 3.58 -7.98 22.75
CA VAL A 94 3.91 -7.22 23.95
C VAL A 94 3.17 -7.77 25.17
N HIS A 95 1.85 -7.97 25.09
CA HIS A 95 1.08 -8.51 26.22
C HIS A 95 1.57 -9.89 26.67
N ASN A 96 1.88 -10.77 25.71
CA ASN A 96 2.40 -12.11 26.02
C ASN A 96 3.77 -12.07 26.71
N ASP A 97 4.62 -11.09 26.40
CA ASP A 97 5.92 -10.91 27.07
C ASP A 97 5.75 -10.44 28.52
N GLN A 98 4.81 -9.51 28.77
CA GLN A 98 4.50 -9.02 30.12
C GLN A 98 3.97 -10.14 31.02
N ASN A 99 3.03 -10.95 30.53
CA ASN A 99 2.46 -12.06 31.31
C ASN A 99 3.54 -13.06 31.75
N LYS A 100 4.51 -13.36 30.89
CA LYS A 100 5.64 -14.24 31.21
C LYS A 100 6.54 -13.66 32.30
N LYS A 101 6.83 -12.35 32.25
CA LYS A 101 7.67 -11.69 33.25
C LYS A 101 6.99 -11.64 34.63
N GLN A 102 5.68 -11.45 34.65
CA GLN A 102 4.91 -11.50 35.89
C GLN A 102 4.98 -12.88 36.53
N GLU A 103 4.65 -13.95 35.80
CA GLU A 103 4.68 -15.33 36.32
C GLU A 103 6.02 -15.70 36.99
N VAL A 104 7.15 -15.31 36.38
CA VAL A 104 8.49 -15.51 36.94
C VAL A 104 8.73 -14.69 38.22
N THR A 105 8.16 -13.48 38.32
CA THR A 105 8.30 -12.62 39.51
C THR A 105 7.50 -13.14 40.70
N TYR A 106 6.38 -13.84 40.48
CA TYR A 106 5.54 -14.39 41.56
C TYR A 106 5.97 -15.80 42.03
N THR A 107 6.82 -16.49 41.26
CA THR A 107 7.25 -17.88 41.54
C THR A 107 8.69 -18.00 42.03
N GLY A 108 9.44 -16.88 42.11
CA GLY A 108 10.78 -16.82 42.71
C GLY A 108 10.77 -16.09 44.04
#